data_AF-D5SU95-F1
#
_entry.id   AF-D5SU95-F1
#
_cell.length_a   1.000
_cell.length_b   1.000
_cell.length_c   1.000
_cell.angle_alpha   90.00
_cell.angle_beta   90.00
_cell.angle_gamma   90.00
#
_symmetry.space_group_name_H-M   'P 1'
#
loop_
_entity.id
_entity.type
_entity.pdbx_description
1 polymer ?
#
loop_
_entity_poly.entity_id
_entity_poly.type
_entity_poly.pdbx_seq_one_letter_code
_entity_poly.pdbx_strand_id
1 'polypeptide(L)'
;MCLPERFVVDADKNWHSSCFTDHSLCETKRLIASHTQLATIVARKVTLMSLIINALYRDEAGFIVSAELVLVSTIAVLAMIVGLSEVALNVNNELEDVGSAYGKMSQAYQYYGLEGHNACFSGSSWYEVIDFCDEDNNIVPNNDFLGERI
;
A
#
# COMPACT_ATOMS: atom_id res chain seq x y z
N MET A 1 72.98 41.16 7.71
CA MET A 1 72.86 41.08 9.18
C MET A 1 71.91 39.93 9.47
N CYS A 2 72.28 38.78 10.02
CA CYS A 2 73.46 38.36 10.77
C CYS A 2 74.04 37.04 10.24
N LEU A 3 75.32 36.84 10.53
CA LEU A 3 76.26 35.79 10.12
C LEU A 3 76.09 34.48 10.95
N PRO A 4 76.84 33.39 10.64
CA PRO A 4 76.31 32.03 10.60
C PRO A 4 76.81 31.07 11.72
N GLU A 5 76.38 29.81 11.59
CA GLU A 5 77.00 28.56 12.09
C GLU A 5 77.11 28.32 13.60
N ARG A 6 76.33 27.34 14.07
CA ARG A 6 76.87 26.26 14.90
C ARG A 6 76.12 24.96 14.64
N PHE A 7 76.50 24.27 13.58
CA PHE A 7 76.19 22.86 13.40
C PHE A 7 77.07 22.10 14.40
N VAL A 8 76.50 21.64 15.51
CA VAL A 8 77.17 20.68 16.38
C VAL A 8 77.16 19.36 15.61
N VAL A 9 78.27 19.07 14.93
CA VAL A 9 78.57 17.70 14.53
C VAL A 9 78.88 16.96 15.82
N ASP A 10 77.87 16.34 16.42
CA ASP A 10 78.16 15.19 17.27
C ASP A 10 78.90 14.20 16.38
N ALA A 11 80.13 13.91 16.76
CA ALA A 11 80.92 12.85 16.17
C ALA A 11 80.36 11.49 16.61
N ASP A 12 79.08 11.24 16.33
CA ASP A 12 78.58 9.88 16.24
C ASP A 12 78.85 9.41 14.81
N LYS A 13 79.62 8.33 14.71
CA LYS A 13 80.17 7.75 13.46
C LYS A 13 79.10 7.08 12.59
N ASN A 14 77.84 7.52 12.71
CA ASN A 14 76.68 6.81 12.21
C ASN A 14 75.94 7.52 11.08
N TRP A 15 76.55 8.53 10.44
CA TRP A 15 76.02 9.18 9.23
C TRP A 15 75.79 8.23 8.04
N HIS A 16 76.28 6.98 8.11
CA HIS A 16 75.98 5.93 7.14
C HIS A 16 74.66 5.17 7.39
N SER A 17 74.00 5.32 8.55
CA SER A 17 72.80 4.53 8.86
C SER A 17 71.47 5.27 8.66
N SER A 18 71.48 6.59 8.50
CA SER A 18 70.28 7.39 8.28
C SER A 18 69.78 7.40 6.82
N CYS A 19 70.59 6.96 5.85
CA CYS A 19 70.14 6.65 4.48
C CYS A 19 69.67 5.19 4.32
N PHE A 20 69.86 4.35 5.34
CA PHE A 20 69.34 2.98 5.41
C PHE A 20 68.13 2.94 6.34
N THR A 21 67.10 3.75 6.08
CA THR A 21 65.76 3.30 6.46
C THR A 21 65.45 2.10 5.58
N ASP A 22 65.75 0.93 6.12
CA ASP A 22 65.63 -0.41 5.54
C ASP A 22 64.43 -0.51 4.58
N HIS A 23 64.71 -0.49 3.27
CA HIS A 23 63.72 -0.78 2.24
C HIS A 23 63.09 -2.17 2.48
N SER A 24 63.87 -3.09 3.07
CA SER A 24 63.47 -4.44 3.46
C SER A 24 62.45 -4.46 4.63
N LEU A 25 62.60 -3.59 5.64
CA LEU A 25 61.64 -3.42 6.73
C LEU A 25 60.39 -2.65 6.27
N CYS A 26 60.50 -1.78 5.25
CA CYS A 26 59.36 -1.08 4.65
C CYS A 26 58.45 -2.03 3.84
N GLU A 27 59.01 -2.92 3.03
CA GLU A 27 58.25 -3.91 2.25
C GLU A 27 57.64 -5.01 3.12
N THR A 28 58.38 -5.53 4.11
CA THR A 28 57.84 -6.51 5.07
C THR A 28 56.76 -5.91 5.97
N LYS A 29 56.90 -4.64 6.42
CA LYS A 29 55.82 -3.94 7.12
C LYS A 29 54.59 -3.73 6.24
N ARG A 30 54.74 -3.47 4.94
CA ARG A 30 53.60 -3.39 3.98
C ARG A 30 52.88 -4.73 3.80
N LEU A 31 53.61 -5.84 3.71
CA LEU A 31 53.03 -7.19 3.57
C LEU A 31 52.36 -7.67 4.87
N ILE A 32 52.99 -7.43 6.03
CA ILE A 32 52.39 -7.74 7.34
C ILE A 32 51.18 -6.83 7.59
N ALA A 33 51.23 -5.56 7.16
CA ALA A 33 50.07 -4.66 7.18
C ALA A 33 48.93 -5.16 6.28
N SER A 34 49.19 -5.66 5.07
CA SER A 34 48.11 -6.16 4.19
C SER A 34 47.45 -7.44 4.75
N HIS A 35 48.24 -8.36 5.32
CA HIS A 35 47.74 -9.57 5.97
C HIS A 35 46.99 -9.29 7.28
N THR A 36 47.48 -8.35 8.09
CA THR A 36 46.79 -7.95 9.33
C THR A 36 45.50 -7.19 9.02
N GLN A 37 45.47 -6.34 8.00
CA GLN A 37 44.26 -5.62 7.58
C GLN A 37 43.14 -6.58 7.16
N LEU A 38 43.41 -7.60 6.32
CA LEU A 38 42.42 -8.60 5.93
C LEU A 38 41.90 -9.43 7.13
N ALA A 39 42.78 -9.83 8.04
CA ALA A 39 42.39 -10.55 9.26
C ALA A 39 41.52 -9.68 10.19
N THR A 40 41.84 -8.40 10.38
CA THR A 40 40.97 -7.48 11.13
C THR A 40 39.67 -7.17 10.42
N ILE A 41 39.62 -7.12 9.08
CA ILE A 41 38.38 -6.91 8.32
C ILE A 41 37.44 -8.11 8.50
N VAL A 42 37.96 -9.34 8.39
CA VAL A 42 37.17 -10.57 8.62
C VAL A 42 36.73 -10.68 10.08
N ALA A 43 37.64 -10.46 11.04
CA ALA A 43 37.32 -10.49 12.46
C ALA A 43 36.27 -9.43 12.84
N ARG A 44 36.37 -8.21 12.28
CA ARG A 44 35.42 -7.12 12.48
C ARG A 44 34.07 -7.42 11.84
N LYS A 45 34.03 -8.10 10.70
CA LYS A 45 32.77 -8.50 10.03
C LYS A 45 32.06 -9.62 10.80
N VAL A 46 32.80 -10.59 11.35
CA VAL A 46 32.27 -11.68 12.20
C VAL A 46 31.80 -11.15 13.56
N THR A 47 32.54 -10.24 14.18
CA THR A 47 32.10 -9.55 15.41
C THR A 47 30.93 -8.62 15.16
N LEU A 48 30.86 -7.93 14.01
CA LEU A 48 29.68 -7.14 13.65
C LEU A 48 28.43 -7.99 13.46
N MET A 49 28.54 -9.13 12.75
CA MET A 49 27.39 -10.02 12.57
C MET A 49 26.90 -10.59 13.92
N SER A 50 27.80 -10.99 14.81
CA SER A 50 27.41 -11.44 16.15
C SER A 50 26.89 -10.32 17.05
N LEU A 51 27.40 -9.09 16.92
CA LEU A 51 26.87 -7.92 17.64
C LEU A 51 25.46 -7.55 17.20
N ILE A 52 25.19 -7.57 15.89
CA ILE A 52 23.84 -7.28 15.37
C ILE A 52 22.86 -8.37 15.80
N ILE A 53 23.24 -9.64 15.73
CA ILE A 53 22.40 -10.76 16.18
C ILE A 53 22.12 -10.67 17.68
N ASN A 54 23.12 -10.36 18.51
CA ASN A 54 22.93 -10.17 19.94
C ASN A 54 22.12 -8.91 20.27
N ALA A 55 22.22 -7.85 19.47
CA ALA A 55 21.40 -6.66 19.62
C ALA A 55 19.93 -6.96 19.32
N LEU A 56 19.65 -7.68 18.23
CA LEU A 56 18.30 -8.13 17.88
C LEU A 56 17.73 -9.12 18.89
N TYR A 57 18.55 -10.05 19.40
CA TYR A 57 18.12 -11.04 20.39
C TYR A 57 17.81 -10.43 21.77
N ARG A 58 18.38 -9.24 22.06
CA ARG A 58 18.10 -8.50 23.31
C ARG A 58 17.09 -7.37 23.11
N ASP A 59 16.55 -7.22 21.90
CA ASP A 59 15.53 -6.22 21.58
C ASP A 59 14.13 -6.78 21.82
N GLU A 60 13.79 -6.91 23.10
CA GLU A 60 12.48 -7.35 23.58
C GLU A 60 11.36 -6.34 23.23
N ALA A 61 11.74 -5.07 23.04
CA ALA A 61 10.80 -4.00 22.70
C ALA A 61 10.24 -4.17 21.28
N GLY A 62 11.05 -4.64 20.33
CA GLY A 62 10.61 -4.90 18.96
C GLY A 62 9.55 -6.01 18.86
N PHE A 63 9.65 -7.05 19.71
CA PHE A 63 8.69 -8.16 19.71
C PHE A 63 7.32 -7.72 20.25
N ILE A 64 7.31 -6.96 21.36
CA ILE A 64 6.09 -6.44 21.98
C ILE A 64 5.30 -5.53 21.04
N VAL A 65 5.97 -4.60 20.37
CA VAL A 65 5.33 -3.66 19.43
C VAL A 65 4.76 -4.41 18.20
N SER A 66 5.41 -5.48 17.75
CA SER A 66 4.90 -6.29 16.65
C SER A 66 3.62 -7.05 17.02
N ALA A 67 3.51 -7.55 18.25
CA ALA A 67 2.32 -8.24 18.74
C ALA A 67 1.10 -7.30 18.83
N GLU A 68 1.31 -6.07 19.29
CA GLU A 68 0.26 -5.05 19.35
C GLU A 68 -0.26 -4.67 17.97
N LEU A 69 0.62 -4.52 16.96
CA LEU A 69 0.22 -4.22 15.59
C LEU A 69 -0.53 -5.37 14.91
N VAL A 70 -0.18 -6.63 15.20
CA VAL A 70 -0.94 -7.79 14.70
C VAL A 70 -2.34 -7.80 15.31
N LEU A 71 -2.47 -7.48 16.59
CA LEU A 71 -3.78 -7.44 17.25
C LEU A 71 -4.65 -6.32 16.65
N VAL A 72 -4.11 -5.11 16.45
CA VAL A 72 -4.85 -4.00 15.83
C VAL A 72 -5.21 -4.31 14.37
N SER A 73 -4.29 -4.87 13.59
CA SER A 73 -4.55 -5.18 12.18
C SER A 73 -5.63 -6.25 11.98
N THR A 74 -5.67 -7.27 12.83
CA THR A 74 -6.70 -8.32 12.74
C THR A 74 -8.09 -7.78 13.08
N ILE A 75 -8.22 -6.93 14.11
CA ILE A 75 -9.50 -6.26 14.41
C ILE A 75 -9.90 -5.32 13.26
N ALA A 76 -8.94 -4.59 12.68
CA ALA A 76 -9.21 -3.70 11.54
C ALA A 76 -9.70 -4.46 10.30
N VAL A 77 -9.11 -5.61 10.00
CA VAL A 77 -9.54 -6.46 8.87
C VAL A 77 -10.93 -7.03 9.13
N LEU A 78 -11.22 -7.52 10.34
CA LEU A 78 -12.55 -8.02 10.68
C LEU A 78 -13.61 -6.92 10.62
N ALA A 79 -13.31 -5.74 11.14
CA ALA A 79 -14.20 -4.59 11.07
C ALA A 79 -14.45 -4.13 9.61
N MET A 80 -13.43 -4.19 8.75
CA MET A 80 -13.56 -3.85 7.35
C MET A 80 -14.42 -4.86 6.58
N ILE A 81 -14.25 -6.15 6.84
CA ILE A 81 -15.06 -7.21 6.20
C ILE A 81 -16.52 -7.04 6.59
N VAL A 82 -16.81 -6.92 7.90
CA VAL A 82 -18.19 -6.72 8.38
C VAL A 82 -18.77 -5.41 7.82
N GLY A 83 -17.99 -4.32 7.84
CA GLY A 83 -18.42 -3.03 7.28
C GLY A 83 -18.75 -3.11 5.79
N LEU A 84 -17.93 -3.82 5.00
CA LEU A 84 -18.17 -3.98 3.57
C LEU A 84 -19.39 -4.87 3.28
N SER A 85 -19.63 -5.90 4.09
CA SER A 85 -20.82 -6.75 3.97
C SER A 85 -22.11 -5.97 4.21
N GLU A 86 -22.14 -5.13 5.24
CA GLU A 86 -23.33 -4.29 5.53
C GLU A 86 -23.55 -3.24 4.44
N VAL A 87 -22.49 -2.63 3.92
CA VAL A 87 -22.60 -1.68 2.79
C VAL A 87 -23.16 -2.36 1.54
N ALA A 88 -22.71 -3.58 1.23
CA ALA A 88 -23.20 -4.32 0.07
C ALA A 88 -24.70 -4.66 0.19
N LEU A 89 -25.14 -5.13 1.37
CA LEU A 89 -26.54 -5.41 1.63
C LEU A 89 -27.39 -4.14 1.56
N ASN A 90 -26.94 -3.05 2.17
CA ASN A 90 -27.68 -1.79 2.18
C ASN A 90 -27.82 -1.20 0.76
N VAL A 91 -26.75 -1.21 -0.04
CA VAL A 91 -26.83 -0.76 -1.44
C VAL A 91 -27.78 -1.63 -2.25
N ASN A 92 -27.79 -2.94 -2.03
CA ASN A 92 -28.70 -3.82 -2.74
C ASN A 92 -30.16 -3.53 -2.39
N ASN A 93 -30.48 -3.29 -1.13
CA ASN A 93 -31.83 -2.94 -0.69
C ASN A 93 -32.29 -1.60 -1.28
N GLU A 94 -31.41 -0.59 -1.29
CA GLU A 94 -31.75 0.71 -1.92
C GLU A 94 -31.94 0.58 -3.44
N LEU A 95 -31.17 -0.28 -4.11
CA LEU A 95 -31.33 -0.52 -5.55
C LEU A 95 -32.63 -1.28 -5.85
N GLU A 96 -33.06 -2.18 -4.97
CA GLU A 96 -34.35 -2.84 -5.03
C GLU A 96 -35.49 -1.82 -4.91
N ASP A 97 -35.39 -0.89 -3.94
CA ASP A 97 -36.37 0.19 -3.75
C ASP A 97 -36.39 1.16 -4.94
N VAL A 98 -35.22 1.52 -5.51
CA VAL A 98 -35.13 2.33 -6.73
C VAL A 98 -35.74 1.61 -7.94
N GLY A 99 -35.49 0.30 -8.07
CA GLY A 99 -36.09 -0.52 -9.11
C GLY A 99 -37.61 -0.55 -9.02
N SER A 100 -38.14 -0.73 -7.81
CA SER A 100 -39.58 -0.73 -7.55
C SER A 100 -40.20 0.65 -7.82
N ALA A 101 -39.49 1.73 -7.47
CA ALA A 101 -39.94 3.09 -7.76
C ALA A 101 -40.01 3.38 -9.27
N TYR A 102 -39.07 2.84 -10.05
CA TYR A 102 -39.08 2.97 -11.50
C TYR A 102 -40.19 2.15 -12.16
N GLY A 103 -40.45 0.92 -11.68
CA GLY A 103 -41.55 0.08 -12.16
C GLY A 103 -42.92 0.74 -11.98
N LYS A 104 -43.15 1.39 -10.83
CA LYS A 104 -44.41 2.10 -10.52
C LYS A 104 -44.59 3.43 -11.24
N MET A 105 -43.64 3.84 -12.09
CA MET A 105 -43.80 5.06 -12.85
C MET A 105 -44.84 4.84 -13.96
N SER A 106 -46.02 5.44 -13.76
CA SER A 106 -47.09 5.45 -14.75
C SER A 106 -46.62 6.13 -16.06
N GLN A 107 -46.60 5.37 -17.16
CA GLN A 107 -46.35 5.83 -18.52
C GLN A 107 -47.65 6.08 -19.31
N ALA A 108 -48.82 5.97 -18.66
CA ALA A 108 -50.11 6.28 -19.26
C ALA A 108 -50.24 7.77 -19.61
N TYR A 109 -50.85 8.07 -20.76
CA TYR A 109 -51.18 9.43 -21.17
C TYR A 109 -52.54 9.51 -21.83
N GLN A 110 -53.20 10.64 -21.67
CA GLN A 110 -54.48 10.92 -22.33
C GLN A 110 -54.55 12.41 -22.69
N TYR A 111 -54.84 12.70 -23.95
CA TYR A 111 -55.24 14.05 -24.34
C TYR A 111 -56.49 14.01 -25.20
N TYR A 112 -57.36 14.98 -24.96
CA TYR A 112 -58.64 15.10 -25.65
C TYR A 112 -58.47 15.77 -27.01
N GLY A 113 -59.30 15.35 -27.96
CA GLY A 113 -59.44 16.00 -29.25
C GLY A 113 -60.07 17.39 -29.12
N LEU A 114 -59.77 18.28 -30.07
CA LEU A 114 -60.37 19.61 -30.15
C LEU A 114 -61.47 19.60 -31.21
N GLU A 115 -62.62 20.22 -30.90
CA GLU A 115 -63.75 20.33 -31.82
C GLU A 115 -64.17 21.79 -31.95
N GLY A 116 -64.35 22.26 -33.19
CA GLY A 116 -64.71 23.65 -33.48
C GLY A 116 -65.27 23.83 -34.90
N HIS A 117 -66.37 24.60 -35.01
CA HIS A 117 -67.09 25.01 -36.24
C HIS A 117 -66.76 24.21 -37.52
N ASN A 118 -67.32 23.00 -37.63
CA ASN A 118 -67.20 22.04 -38.75
C ASN A 118 -65.85 21.30 -38.89
N ALA A 119 -64.98 21.32 -37.87
CA ALA A 119 -63.77 20.51 -37.81
C ALA A 119 -63.65 19.80 -36.46
N CYS A 120 -63.28 18.52 -36.48
CA CYS A 120 -62.89 17.77 -35.30
C CYS A 120 -61.50 17.18 -35.50
N PHE A 121 -60.74 17.10 -34.41
CA PHE A 121 -59.47 16.38 -34.35
C PHE A 121 -59.60 15.28 -33.30
N SER A 122 -59.20 14.05 -33.62
CA SER A 122 -59.23 12.96 -32.65
C SER A 122 -58.15 13.16 -31.59
N GLY A 123 -58.50 12.91 -30.33
CA GLY A 123 -57.52 12.75 -29.26
C GLY A 123 -56.77 11.43 -29.39
N SER A 124 -55.77 11.22 -28.53
CA SER A 124 -55.21 9.89 -28.31
C SER A 124 -54.94 9.65 -26.84
N SER A 125 -54.98 8.38 -26.49
CA SER A 125 -54.75 7.89 -25.14
C SER A 125 -54.03 6.57 -25.18
N TRP A 126 -53.13 6.36 -24.23
CA TRP A 126 -52.51 5.08 -23.93
C TRP A 126 -52.67 4.83 -22.43
N TYR A 127 -53.22 3.68 -22.09
CA TYR A 127 -53.33 3.23 -20.71
C TYR A 127 -52.39 2.05 -20.52
N GLU A 128 -51.66 2.07 -19.42
CA GLU A 128 -50.89 0.91 -18.99
C GLU A 128 -51.83 -0.16 -18.41
N VAL A 129 -51.53 -1.41 -18.70
CA VAL A 129 -52.17 -2.57 -18.11
C VAL A 129 -51.26 -3.02 -16.99
N ILE A 130 -51.83 -3.22 -15.79
CA ILE A 130 -51.10 -3.70 -14.61
C ILE A 130 -50.49 -5.06 -14.96
N ASP A 131 -49.16 -5.15 -14.87
CA ASP A 131 -48.44 -6.40 -15.09
C ASP A 131 -47.93 -7.00 -13.76
N PHE A 132 -47.28 -8.17 -13.85
CA PHE A 132 -46.74 -8.89 -12.70
C PHE A 132 -45.79 -8.02 -11.83
N CYS A 133 -45.13 -7.02 -12.40
CA CYS A 133 -44.17 -6.14 -11.72
C CYS A 133 -44.85 -4.94 -11.00
N ASP A 134 -46.16 -4.77 -11.15
CA ASP A 134 -46.92 -3.62 -10.62
C ASP A 134 -47.74 -3.94 -9.36
N GLU A 135 -48.07 -5.21 -9.13
CA GLU A 135 -49.07 -5.62 -8.13
C GLU A 135 -48.47 -5.74 -6.71
N ASP A 136 -47.22 -6.16 -6.63
CA ASP A 136 -46.45 -6.25 -5.40
C ASP A 136 -45.27 -5.29 -5.48
N ASN A 137 -45.10 -4.42 -4.49
CA ASN A 137 -44.00 -3.47 -4.36
C ASN A 137 -42.62 -4.17 -4.18
N ASN A 138 -42.37 -5.28 -4.86
CA ASN A 138 -41.33 -6.25 -4.61
C ASN A 138 -40.87 -6.87 -5.93
N ILE A 139 -39.64 -6.59 -6.36
CA ILE A 139 -39.01 -7.25 -7.51
C ILE A 139 -38.53 -8.62 -7.03
N VAL A 140 -39.47 -9.52 -6.78
CA VAL A 140 -39.15 -10.94 -6.63
C VAL A 140 -39.33 -11.63 -7.97
N PRO A 141 -38.43 -12.54 -8.34
CA PRO A 141 -38.68 -13.46 -9.44
C PRO A 141 -39.75 -14.44 -8.95
N ASN A 142 -41.03 -14.06 -9.05
CA ASN A 142 -42.07 -15.06 -8.95
C ASN A 142 -42.01 -15.94 -10.21
N ASN A 143 -42.41 -17.18 -10.03
CA ASN A 143 -42.32 -18.26 -10.99
C ASN A 143 -43.55 -18.37 -11.88
N ASP A 144 -44.26 -17.26 -12.13
CA ASP A 144 -45.41 -17.25 -13.00
C ASP A 144 -44.96 -17.10 -14.46
N PHE A 145 -44.70 -18.26 -15.06
CA PHE A 145 -44.42 -18.49 -16.48
C PHE A 145 -45.57 -18.11 -17.44
N LEU A 146 -46.55 -17.32 -16.99
CA LEU A 146 -47.65 -16.85 -17.82
C LEU A 146 -47.39 -15.40 -18.18
N GLY A 147 -46.40 -15.24 -19.08
CA GLY A 147 -46.22 -14.00 -19.82
C GLY A 147 -47.55 -13.57 -20.46
N GLU A 148 -47.77 -12.26 -20.42
CA GLU A 148 -48.93 -11.56 -20.96
C GLU A 148 -49.32 -12.10 -22.34
N ARG A 149 -50.56 -12.58 -22.48
CA ARG A 149 -51.17 -12.73 -23.79
C ARG A 149 -51.60 -11.34 -24.25
N ILE A 150 -50.90 -10.87 -25.27
CA ILE A 150 -51.37 -9.85 -26.22
C ILE A 150 -52.73 -10.29 -26.80
#